data_AF-F2EDB2-F1
#
_entry.id   AF-F2EDB2-F1
#
_cell.length_a   1.000
_cell.length_b   1.000
_cell.length_c   1.000
_cell.angle_alpha   90.00
_cell.angle_beta   90.00
_cell.angle_gamma   90.00
#
_symmetry.space_group_name_H-M   'P 1'
#
loop_
_entity.id
_entity.type
_entity.pdbx_description
1 polymer ?
#
loop_
_entity_poly.entity_id
_entity_poly.type
_entity_poly.pdbx_seq_one_letter_code
_entity_poly.pdbx_strand_id
1 'polypeptide(L)'
;MASSSLSFILSLLLAIAATDAITVHLLNKCPYTVWPAAFPVGGGSRLDPGQAAAIQVPPGTAGGRIWGRTGCNFDASGRGSCATGDCGGVLACAAGGKPPATLAEYTLGTGGSPDFYDISLVDGFNVPMSFRPVAGSCHAISCAADINAKCPPELRVEGGCLSACVKLGVPRYCCTPPLTPSTCGPTDYSRFFKGLCPDAYSYAYDDKSSTFTCPVGSDYQLVFCP
;
A
#
# COMPACT_ATOMS: atom_id res chain seq x y z
N MET A 1 69.22 14.54 -10.95
CA MET A 1 67.94 15.08 -11.45
C MET A 1 67.63 14.32 -12.73
N ALA A 2 66.53 13.61 -12.96
CA ALA A 2 65.26 13.46 -12.27
C ALA A 2 64.75 12.02 -12.50
N SER A 3 64.03 11.49 -11.52
CA SER A 3 63.32 10.21 -11.58
C SER A 3 62.03 10.39 -12.39
N SER A 4 61.80 9.58 -13.41
CA SER A 4 60.55 9.56 -14.17
C SER A 4 59.60 8.54 -13.54
N SER A 5 58.61 9.04 -12.81
CA SER A 5 57.57 8.23 -12.17
C SER A 5 56.41 8.00 -13.14
N LEU A 6 56.33 6.79 -13.68
CA LEU A 6 55.25 6.34 -14.55
C LEU A 6 53.97 6.14 -13.71
N SER A 7 53.05 7.10 -13.76
CA SER A 7 51.74 7.00 -13.10
C SER A 7 50.81 6.09 -13.91
N PHE A 8 50.56 4.88 -13.41
CA PHE A 8 49.48 4.01 -13.89
C PHE A 8 48.15 4.51 -13.33
N ILE A 9 47.34 5.18 -14.15
CA ILE A 9 45.95 5.52 -13.81
C ILE A 9 45.11 4.26 -14.06
N LEU A 10 44.76 3.55 -12.98
CA LEU A 10 43.81 2.44 -13.02
C LEU A 10 42.39 3.01 -13.03
N SER A 11 41.78 3.10 -14.22
CA SER A 11 40.38 3.47 -14.38
C SER A 11 39.48 2.35 -13.84
N LEU A 12 38.98 2.53 -12.62
CA LEU A 12 37.99 1.64 -12.01
C LEU A 12 36.64 1.87 -12.71
N LEU A 13 36.32 1.03 -13.72
CA LEU A 13 34.98 0.92 -14.27
C LEU A 13 34.07 0.28 -13.21
N LEU A 14 33.37 1.12 -12.43
CA LEU A 14 32.23 0.69 -11.64
C LEU A 14 31.15 0.21 -12.62
N ALA A 15 31.00 -1.11 -12.76
CA ALA A 15 29.81 -1.68 -13.36
C ALA A 15 28.64 -1.39 -12.41
N ILE A 16 27.84 -0.37 -12.72
CA ILE A 16 26.56 -0.15 -12.08
C ILE A 16 25.69 -1.31 -12.54
N ALA A 17 25.49 -2.31 -11.70
CA ALA A 17 24.44 -3.29 -11.92
C ALA A 17 23.12 -2.51 -11.89
N ALA A 18 22.54 -2.26 -13.07
CA ALA A 18 21.17 -1.82 -13.17
C ALA A 18 20.31 -2.94 -12.57
N THR A 19 19.84 -2.74 -11.34
CA THR A 19 18.74 -3.55 -10.83
C THR A 19 17.50 -3.00 -11.53
N ASP A 20 16.86 -3.83 -12.35
CA ASP A 20 15.57 -3.45 -12.94
C ASP A 20 14.60 -3.21 -11.79
N ALA A 21 14.26 -1.94 -11.56
CA ALA A 21 13.29 -1.55 -10.56
C ALA A 21 11.91 -2.04 -10.99
N ILE A 22 11.12 -2.52 -10.03
CA ILE A 22 9.73 -2.88 -10.26
C ILE A 22 8.91 -1.60 -10.34
N THR A 23 8.14 -1.43 -11.42
CA THR A 23 7.29 -0.26 -11.60
C THR A 23 5.91 -0.53 -11.02
N VAL A 24 5.46 0.34 -10.12
CA VAL A 24 4.06 0.38 -9.68
C VAL A 24 3.37 1.57 -10.33
N HIS A 25 2.49 1.30 -11.29
CA HIS A 25 1.68 2.29 -11.98
C HIS A 25 0.45 2.65 -11.14
N LEU A 26 0.29 3.93 -10.85
CA LEU A 26 -0.84 4.47 -10.12
C LEU A 26 -1.80 5.14 -11.10
N LEU A 27 -3.11 4.89 -10.94
CA LEU A 27 -4.15 5.56 -11.70
C LEU A 27 -5.27 6.02 -10.76
N ASN A 28 -5.62 7.30 -10.82
CA ASN A 28 -6.81 7.80 -10.14
C ASN A 28 -8.01 7.79 -11.10
N LYS A 29 -8.96 6.85 -10.91
CA LYS A 29 -10.26 6.89 -11.59
C LYS A 29 -11.38 7.48 -10.73
N CYS A 30 -11.09 7.90 -9.50
CA CYS A 30 -12.07 8.53 -8.66
C CYS A 30 -12.54 9.85 -9.28
N PRO A 31 -13.80 10.26 -9.05
CA PRO A 31 -14.31 11.56 -9.50
C PRO A 31 -13.77 12.75 -8.66
N TYR A 32 -12.76 12.51 -7.82
CA TYR A 32 -12.14 13.48 -6.94
C TYR A 32 -10.62 13.27 -6.91
N THR A 33 -9.89 14.32 -6.51
CA THR A 33 -8.43 14.22 -6.31
C THR A 33 -8.11 13.25 -5.18
N VAL A 34 -7.15 12.35 -5.44
CA VAL A 34 -6.53 11.49 -4.44
C VAL A 34 -5.08 11.93 -4.30
N TRP A 35 -4.53 11.83 -3.09
CA TRP A 35 -3.09 12.00 -2.86
C TRP A 35 -2.50 10.64 -2.53
N PRO A 36 -2.06 9.85 -3.53
CA PRO A 36 -1.42 8.58 -3.27
C PRO A 36 -0.23 8.79 -2.33
N ALA A 37 -0.07 7.86 -1.43
CA ALA A 37 1.03 7.79 -0.50
C ALA A 37 1.63 6.39 -0.55
N ALA A 38 2.95 6.31 -0.39
CA ALA A 38 3.68 5.07 -0.46
C ALA A 38 4.87 5.07 0.51
N PHE A 39 5.07 3.95 1.21
CA PHE A 39 6.15 3.74 2.16
C PHE A 39 6.66 2.29 2.04
N PRO A 40 7.97 2.01 2.14
CA PRO A 40 9.08 2.95 2.37
C PRO A 40 9.54 3.70 1.11
N VAL A 41 9.01 3.36 -0.07
CA VAL A 41 9.42 3.94 -1.36
C VAL A 41 8.25 4.62 -2.03
N GLY A 42 8.48 5.81 -2.60
CA GLY A 42 7.50 6.58 -3.38
C GLY A 42 6.97 7.84 -2.68
N GLY A 43 6.93 7.86 -1.34
CA GLY A 43 6.56 9.04 -0.56
C GLY A 43 5.09 9.43 -0.77
N GLY A 44 4.84 10.45 -1.59
CA GLY A 44 3.46 10.80 -1.93
C GLY A 44 3.37 11.84 -3.04
N SER A 45 2.23 11.84 -3.71
CA SER A 45 1.93 12.70 -4.86
C SER A 45 0.48 13.18 -4.82
N ARG A 46 0.10 14.02 -5.78
CA ARG A 46 -1.29 14.45 -6.01
C ARG A 46 -1.71 13.93 -7.38
N LEU A 47 -2.85 13.23 -7.45
CA LEU A 47 -3.45 12.77 -8.69
C LEU A 47 -4.90 13.29 -8.77
N ASP A 48 -5.15 14.18 -9.72
CA ASP A 48 -6.50 14.55 -10.13
C ASP A 48 -7.22 13.40 -10.86
N PRO A 49 -8.54 13.47 -11.02
CA PRO A 49 -9.30 12.48 -11.79
C PRO A 49 -8.68 12.22 -13.17
N GLY A 50 -8.45 10.94 -13.48
CA GLY A 50 -7.83 10.49 -14.72
C GLY A 50 -6.30 10.59 -14.78
N GLN A 51 -5.65 11.19 -13.77
CA GLN A 51 -4.19 11.28 -13.75
C GLN A 51 -3.54 9.97 -13.30
N ALA A 52 -2.32 9.77 -13.78
CA ALA A 52 -1.48 8.62 -13.46
C ALA A 52 -0.09 9.06 -12.99
N ALA A 53 0.55 8.19 -12.22
CA ALA A 53 1.95 8.30 -11.82
C ALA A 53 2.59 6.91 -11.81
N ALA A 54 3.90 6.85 -11.59
CA ALA A 54 4.63 5.60 -11.40
C ALA A 54 5.59 5.73 -10.22
N ILE A 55 5.73 4.65 -9.46
CA ILE A 55 6.74 4.51 -8.41
C ILE A 55 7.72 3.43 -8.85
N GLN A 56 9.01 3.73 -8.75
CA GLN A 56 10.08 2.77 -8.98
C GLN A 56 10.47 2.14 -7.65
N VAL A 57 10.17 0.86 -7.47
CA VAL A 57 10.39 0.13 -6.22
C VAL A 57 11.51 -0.88 -6.41
N PRO A 58 12.59 -0.83 -5.60
CA PRO A 58 13.66 -1.82 -5.68
C PRO A 58 13.14 -3.25 -5.41
N PRO A 59 13.60 -4.27 -6.15
CA PRO A 59 13.40 -5.66 -5.79
C PRO A 59 13.85 -5.94 -4.34
N GLY A 60 13.19 -6.85 -3.64
CA GLY A 60 13.48 -7.13 -2.23
C GLY A 60 12.83 -6.16 -1.23
N THR A 61 12.11 -5.14 -1.68
CA THR A 61 11.37 -4.25 -0.78
C THR A 61 10.30 -5.04 -0.01
N ALA A 62 10.40 -5.06 1.32
CA ALA A 62 9.46 -5.72 2.22
C ALA A 62 8.64 -4.70 3.03
N GLY A 63 7.41 -5.08 3.41
CA GLY A 63 6.51 -4.20 4.16
C GLY A 63 6.13 -2.93 3.39
N GLY A 64 6.09 -3.02 2.06
CA GLY A 64 5.67 -1.92 1.20
C GLY A 64 4.18 -1.69 1.31
N ARG A 65 3.76 -0.42 1.35
CA ARG A 65 2.37 0.01 1.46
C ARG A 65 2.10 1.14 0.51
N ILE A 66 0.96 1.09 -0.19
CA ILE A 66 0.43 2.19 -0.99
C ILE A 66 -1.03 2.41 -0.60
N TRP A 67 -1.43 3.67 -0.41
CA TRP A 67 -2.82 4.02 -0.08
C TRP A 67 -3.22 5.37 -0.67
N GLY A 68 -4.53 5.61 -0.74
CA GLY A 68 -5.09 6.87 -1.22
C GLY A 68 -5.44 7.78 -0.04
N ARG A 69 -4.93 9.02 -0.03
CA ARG A 69 -5.37 10.05 0.93
C ARG A 69 -6.42 10.95 0.30
N THR A 70 -7.35 11.44 1.11
CA THR A 70 -8.48 12.28 0.65
C THR A 70 -8.59 13.55 1.48
N GLY A 71 -9.22 14.59 0.90
CA GLY A 71 -9.45 15.86 1.58
C GLY A 71 -8.16 16.54 2.03
N CYS A 72 -7.10 16.45 1.23
CA CYS A 72 -5.80 16.98 1.61
C CYS A 72 -5.64 18.46 1.24
N ASN A 73 -4.91 19.17 2.08
CA ASN A 73 -4.41 20.51 1.79
C ASN A 73 -2.94 20.59 2.22
N PHE A 74 -2.05 20.92 1.29
CA PHE A 74 -0.62 21.05 1.53
C PHE A 74 -0.13 22.42 1.05
N ASP A 75 0.76 23.04 1.82
CA ASP A 75 1.49 24.23 1.40
C ASP A 75 2.61 23.90 0.39
N ALA A 76 3.32 24.93 -0.07
CA ALA A 76 4.42 24.79 -1.03
C ALA A 76 5.61 23.99 -0.49
N SER A 77 5.73 23.82 0.84
CA SER A 77 6.73 22.96 1.47
C SER A 77 6.28 21.51 1.62
N GLY A 78 5.08 21.18 1.14
CA GLY A 78 4.49 19.86 1.28
C GLY A 78 3.99 19.57 2.68
N ARG A 79 3.69 20.59 3.49
CA ARG A 79 3.16 20.43 4.86
C ARG A 79 1.69 20.78 4.92
N GLY A 80 0.93 20.05 5.74
CA GLY A 80 -0.50 20.24 5.83
C GLY A 80 -1.21 19.08 6.50
N SER A 81 -2.36 18.66 5.97
CA SER A 81 -3.13 17.53 6.51
C SER A 81 -4.05 16.93 5.47
N CYS A 82 -4.46 15.68 5.71
CA CYS A 82 -5.52 14.98 4.97
C CYS A 82 -6.63 14.54 5.92
N ALA A 83 -7.87 14.47 5.42
CA ALA A 83 -9.02 13.96 6.17
C ALA A 83 -8.88 12.46 6.49
N THR A 84 -8.40 11.67 5.54
CA THR A 84 -8.14 10.22 5.72
C THR A 84 -6.75 9.85 5.24
N GLY A 85 -6.09 8.90 5.91
CA GLY A 85 -4.79 8.37 5.49
C GLY A 85 -3.62 9.34 5.67
N ASP A 86 -3.78 10.42 6.43
CA ASP A 86 -2.69 11.37 6.69
C ASP A 86 -1.46 10.67 7.31
N CYS A 87 -0.26 11.03 6.88
CA CYS A 87 0.98 10.38 7.29
C CYS A 87 1.90 11.29 8.12
N GLY A 88 1.31 12.12 8.98
CA GLY A 88 2.04 13.05 9.84
C GLY A 88 2.11 14.47 9.26
N GLY A 89 1.11 14.86 8.48
CA GLY A 89 0.98 16.21 7.92
C GLY A 89 1.99 16.55 6.84
N VAL A 90 2.53 15.54 6.14
CA VAL A 90 3.50 15.70 5.06
C VAL A 90 2.99 15.09 3.75
N LEU A 91 3.30 15.72 2.63
CA LEU A 91 2.95 15.22 1.30
C LEU A 91 3.73 13.94 0.99
N ALA A 92 5.05 13.96 1.21
CA ALA A 92 5.94 12.82 1.02
C ALA A 92 6.00 11.99 2.30
N CYS A 93 5.25 10.90 2.36
CA CYS A 93 5.15 10.06 3.55
C CYS A 93 6.46 9.33 3.86
N ALA A 94 6.80 9.29 5.16
CA ALA A 94 7.93 8.53 5.69
C ALA A 94 7.49 7.49 6.75
N ALA A 95 6.18 7.26 6.87
CA ALA A 95 5.55 6.30 7.75
C ALA A 95 4.17 5.91 7.19
N GLY A 96 3.53 4.91 7.80
CA GLY A 96 2.16 4.52 7.45
C GLY A 96 1.14 5.65 7.71
N GLY A 97 0.06 5.64 6.92
CA GLY A 97 -1.04 6.59 7.07
C GLY A 97 -1.92 6.29 8.29
N LYS A 98 -2.56 7.33 8.82
CA LYS A 98 -3.55 7.23 9.90
C LYS A 98 -4.83 6.56 9.38
N PRO A 99 -5.32 5.50 10.04
CA PRO A 99 -6.62 4.91 9.75
C PRO A 99 -7.80 5.92 9.80
N PRO A 100 -8.85 5.74 8.96
CA PRO A 100 -9.00 4.62 8.05
C PRO A 100 -8.21 4.80 6.76
N ALA A 101 -7.61 3.72 6.27
CA ALA A 101 -6.89 3.69 5.00
C ALA A 101 -7.00 2.31 4.35
N THR A 102 -7.54 2.23 3.13
CA THR A 102 -7.43 1.03 2.29
C THR A 102 -5.98 0.91 1.83
N LEU A 103 -5.31 -0.20 2.16
CA LEU A 103 -3.91 -0.42 1.83
C LEU A 103 -3.79 -1.42 0.69
N ALA A 104 -2.90 -1.16 -0.27
CA ALA A 104 -2.21 -2.23 -1.00
C ALA A 104 -0.90 -2.50 -0.28
N GLU A 105 -0.69 -3.73 0.17
CA GLU A 105 0.56 -4.15 0.81
C GLU A 105 1.33 -5.10 -0.13
N TYR A 106 2.66 -5.05 -0.05
CA TYR A 106 3.51 -5.93 -0.84
C TYR A 106 4.85 -6.24 -0.16
N THR A 107 5.38 -7.41 -0.52
CA THR A 107 6.78 -7.81 -0.29
C THR A 107 7.33 -8.36 -1.59
N LEU A 108 8.27 -7.65 -2.21
CA LEU A 108 8.85 -8.00 -3.50
C LEU A 108 10.00 -8.99 -3.29
N GLY A 109 9.99 -10.08 -4.05
CA GLY A 109 10.96 -11.14 -3.92
C GLY A 109 12.33 -10.78 -4.52
N THR A 110 13.32 -11.64 -4.24
CA THR A 110 14.62 -11.67 -4.93
C THR A 110 15.06 -13.13 -5.10
N GLY A 111 15.99 -13.38 -6.02
CA GLY A 111 16.63 -14.70 -6.16
C GLY A 111 15.66 -15.86 -6.43
N GLY A 112 14.55 -15.59 -7.14
CA GLY A 112 13.52 -16.58 -7.46
C GLY A 112 12.41 -16.74 -6.40
N SER A 113 12.52 -16.05 -5.25
CA SER A 113 11.39 -15.95 -4.30
C SER A 113 10.27 -15.13 -4.92
N PRO A 114 8.99 -15.54 -4.83
CA PRO A 114 7.89 -14.80 -5.44
C PRO A 114 7.64 -13.47 -4.72
N ASP A 115 6.94 -12.58 -5.40
CA ASP A 115 6.33 -11.42 -4.78
C ASP A 115 5.08 -11.86 -4.00
N PHE A 116 4.81 -11.20 -2.87
CA PHE A 116 3.57 -11.29 -2.11
C PHE A 116 2.86 -9.94 -2.17
N TYR A 117 1.55 -9.95 -2.36
CA TYR A 117 0.74 -8.74 -2.39
C TYR A 117 -0.68 -9.02 -1.91
N ASP A 118 -1.30 -7.96 -1.40
CA ASP A 118 -2.67 -7.99 -0.90
C ASP A 118 -3.29 -6.59 -0.88
N ILE A 119 -4.61 -6.56 -0.69
CA ILE A 119 -5.34 -5.37 -0.23
C ILE A 119 -5.73 -5.63 1.22
N SER A 120 -5.51 -4.65 2.09
CA SER A 120 -5.77 -4.78 3.51
C SER A 120 -6.74 -3.71 4.01
N LEU A 121 -7.77 -4.19 4.70
CA LEU A 121 -8.79 -3.40 5.40
C LEU A 121 -8.65 -3.54 6.92
N VAL A 122 -7.53 -4.08 7.40
CA VAL A 122 -7.18 -4.18 8.83
C VAL A 122 -7.12 -2.79 9.46
N ASP A 123 -6.66 -1.80 8.69
CA ASP A 123 -6.61 -0.39 9.05
C ASP A 123 -7.86 0.39 8.57
N GLY A 124 -8.93 -0.30 8.20
CA GLY A 124 -10.18 0.29 7.71
C GLY A 124 -10.19 0.55 6.20
N PHE A 125 -11.17 1.32 5.77
CA PHE A 125 -11.43 1.63 4.36
C PHE A 125 -11.69 3.12 4.19
N ASN A 126 -11.19 3.69 3.09
CA ASN A 126 -11.53 5.06 2.69
C ASN A 126 -11.78 5.18 1.18
N VAL A 127 -10.90 4.62 0.35
CA VAL A 127 -10.98 4.68 -1.12
C VAL A 127 -11.03 3.26 -1.69
N PRO A 128 -11.96 2.94 -2.61
CA PRO A 128 -11.94 1.66 -3.31
C PRO A 128 -10.65 1.49 -4.12
N MET A 129 -10.14 0.27 -4.21
CA MET A 129 -8.83 0.00 -4.80
C MET A 129 -8.81 -1.33 -5.54
N SER A 130 -8.11 -1.39 -6.67
CA SER A 130 -7.62 -2.65 -7.23
C SER A 130 -6.10 -2.64 -7.28
N PHE A 131 -5.49 -3.81 -7.08
CA PHE A 131 -4.06 -4.00 -7.22
C PHE A 131 -3.80 -5.27 -8.04
N ARG A 132 -3.00 -5.17 -9.10
CA ARG A 132 -2.77 -6.30 -10.00
C ARG A 132 -1.39 -6.25 -10.65
N PRO A 133 -0.78 -7.39 -10.94
CA PRO A 133 0.36 -7.47 -11.86
C PRO A 133 -0.05 -6.98 -13.27
N VAL A 134 0.85 -6.26 -13.94
CA VAL A 134 0.64 -5.73 -15.31
C VAL A 134 0.71 -6.86 -16.34
N ALA A 135 1.65 -7.78 -16.15
CA ALA A 135 1.88 -8.92 -17.01
C ALA A 135 1.70 -10.24 -16.25
N GLY A 136 1.40 -11.31 -16.98
CA GLY A 136 1.22 -12.65 -16.43
C GLY A 136 -0.23 -13.00 -16.09
N SER A 137 -0.41 -14.20 -15.53
CA SER A 137 -1.71 -14.79 -15.16
C SER A 137 -1.97 -14.76 -13.65
N CYS A 138 -1.24 -13.91 -12.93
CA CYS A 138 -1.41 -13.73 -11.49
C CYS A 138 -2.78 -13.12 -11.17
N HIS A 139 -3.28 -13.40 -9.98
CA HIS A 139 -4.61 -12.98 -9.59
C HIS A 139 -4.72 -11.46 -9.43
N ALA A 140 -5.68 -10.83 -10.10
CA ALA A 140 -5.96 -9.41 -9.90
C ALA A 140 -6.90 -9.24 -8.70
N ILE A 141 -6.48 -8.49 -7.69
CA ILE A 141 -7.26 -8.30 -6.46
C ILE A 141 -7.98 -6.97 -6.46
N SER A 142 -9.18 -6.94 -5.89
CA SER A 142 -9.98 -5.72 -5.84
C SER A 142 -10.87 -5.61 -4.61
N CYS A 143 -10.96 -4.39 -4.10
CA CYS A 143 -11.98 -3.95 -3.16
C CYS A 143 -12.69 -2.72 -3.75
N ALA A 144 -13.62 -2.98 -4.67
CA ALA A 144 -14.36 -1.96 -5.42
C ALA A 144 -15.69 -1.53 -4.78
N ALA A 145 -16.13 -2.22 -3.72
CA ALA A 145 -17.39 -1.91 -3.05
C ALA A 145 -17.36 -0.52 -2.39
N ASP A 146 -18.49 0.20 -2.42
CA ASP A 146 -18.68 1.42 -1.61
C ASP A 146 -18.92 1.05 -0.15
N ILE A 147 -17.84 0.71 0.57
CA ILE A 147 -17.89 0.36 1.98
C ILE A 147 -18.31 1.57 2.83
N ASN A 148 -17.93 2.79 2.43
CA ASN A 148 -18.29 4.01 3.16
C ASN A 148 -19.80 4.18 3.29
N ALA A 149 -20.54 3.97 2.20
CA ALA A 149 -22.01 4.02 2.21
C ALA A 149 -22.65 2.93 3.08
N LYS A 150 -21.98 1.78 3.23
CA LYS A 150 -22.48 0.61 3.97
C LYS A 150 -21.90 0.47 5.38
N CYS A 151 -21.02 1.38 5.78
CA CYS A 151 -20.24 1.26 7.01
C CYS A 151 -21.16 1.18 8.24
N PRO A 152 -20.97 0.20 9.15
CA PRO A 152 -21.67 0.15 10.42
C PRO A 152 -21.57 1.48 11.16
N PRO A 153 -22.66 2.02 11.75
CA PRO A 153 -22.67 3.34 12.37
C PRO A 153 -21.54 3.58 13.38
N GLU A 154 -21.18 2.56 14.16
CA GLU A 154 -20.15 2.57 15.18
C GLU A 154 -18.72 2.64 14.62
N LEU A 155 -18.51 2.22 13.37
CA LEU A 155 -17.23 2.25 12.66
C LEU A 155 -17.08 3.47 11.75
N ARG A 156 -18.18 4.17 11.47
CA ARG A 156 -18.21 5.27 10.51
C ARG A 156 -17.43 6.50 11.01
N VAL A 157 -16.66 7.08 10.10
CA VAL A 157 -16.04 8.40 10.26
C VAL A 157 -16.25 9.21 8.98
N GLU A 158 -15.91 10.49 9.02
CA GLU A 158 -15.94 11.31 7.82
C GLU A 158 -14.93 10.76 6.78
N GLY A 159 -15.41 10.50 5.56
CA GLY A 159 -14.59 10.00 4.45
C GLY A 159 -14.15 8.53 4.55
N GLY A 160 -14.58 7.77 5.56
CA GLY A 160 -14.08 6.41 5.76
C GLY A 160 -14.88 5.53 6.71
N CYS A 161 -14.44 4.28 6.80
CA CYS A 161 -14.94 3.25 7.71
C CYS A 161 -13.77 2.64 8.47
N LEU A 162 -13.72 2.83 9.79
CA LEU A 162 -12.68 2.23 10.63
C LEU A 162 -12.87 0.71 10.70
N SER A 163 -11.78 -0.05 10.86
CA SER A 163 -11.91 -1.44 11.29
C SER A 163 -12.31 -1.51 12.76
N ALA A 164 -12.83 -2.66 13.19
CA ALA A 164 -13.13 -2.88 14.60
C ALA A 164 -11.88 -2.84 15.49
N CYS A 165 -10.71 -3.25 14.99
CA CYS A 165 -9.47 -3.11 15.75
C CYS A 165 -9.17 -1.64 16.02
N VAL A 166 -9.15 -0.81 14.98
CA VAL A 166 -8.82 0.61 15.10
C VAL A 166 -9.83 1.33 16.00
N LYS A 167 -11.13 1.01 15.86
CA LYS A 167 -12.19 1.67 16.63
C LYS A 167 -12.23 1.24 18.10
N LEU A 168 -12.12 -0.07 18.36
CA LEU A 168 -12.43 -0.65 19.67
C LEU A 168 -11.19 -1.06 20.45
N GLY A 169 -10.05 -1.30 19.79
CA GLY A 169 -8.75 -1.52 20.43
C GLY A 169 -8.65 -2.78 21.30
N VAL A 170 -9.63 -3.68 21.26
CA VAL A 170 -9.64 -4.89 22.11
C VAL A 170 -9.01 -6.09 21.41
N PRO A 171 -8.41 -7.03 22.17
CA PRO A 171 -7.73 -8.20 21.61
C PRO A 171 -8.55 -8.98 20.59
N ARG A 172 -9.86 -9.12 20.80
CA ARG A 172 -10.77 -9.83 19.89
C ARG A 172 -10.74 -9.31 18.45
N TYR A 173 -10.51 -8.02 18.24
CA TYR A 173 -10.49 -7.43 16.90
C TYR A 173 -9.07 -7.16 16.39
N CYS A 174 -8.13 -6.89 17.30
CA CYS A 174 -6.73 -6.59 16.95
C CYS A 174 -5.81 -7.81 16.92
N CYS A 175 -6.32 -8.98 17.33
CA CYS A 175 -5.53 -10.21 17.44
C CYS A 175 -4.27 -10.07 18.30
N THR A 176 -4.33 -9.22 19.33
CA THR A 176 -3.24 -9.03 20.29
C THR A 176 -3.33 -10.05 21.43
N PRO A 177 -2.28 -10.21 22.25
CA PRO A 177 -2.34 -11.07 23.44
C PRO A 177 -3.58 -10.81 24.30
N PRO A 178 -4.23 -11.86 24.84
CA PRO A 178 -3.77 -13.26 24.88
C PRO A 178 -4.09 -14.09 23.63
N LEU A 179 -4.63 -13.49 22.56
CA LEU A 179 -4.92 -14.23 21.33
C LEU A 179 -3.64 -14.53 20.53
N THR A 180 -3.70 -15.60 19.77
CA THR A 180 -2.67 -16.12 18.86
C THR A 180 -3.26 -16.22 17.44
N PRO A 181 -2.44 -16.45 16.39
CA PRO A 181 -2.95 -16.73 15.06
C PRO A 181 -3.99 -17.85 15.01
N SER A 182 -3.86 -18.87 15.86
CA SER A 182 -4.80 -20.00 15.93
C SER A 182 -6.10 -19.71 16.69
N THR A 183 -6.16 -18.65 17.49
CA THR A 183 -7.31 -18.33 18.36
C THR A 183 -7.99 -17.01 18.02
N CYS A 184 -7.36 -16.13 17.23
CA CYS A 184 -8.01 -14.96 16.67
C CYS A 184 -8.68 -15.33 15.34
N GLY A 185 -10.01 -15.42 15.38
CA GLY A 185 -10.83 -15.75 14.21
C GLY A 185 -11.73 -14.58 13.78
N PRO A 186 -12.48 -14.76 12.68
CA PRO A 186 -13.35 -13.73 12.15
C PRO A 186 -14.44 -13.29 13.14
N THR A 187 -14.84 -12.04 13.02
CA THR A 187 -15.89 -11.39 13.79
C THR A 187 -16.98 -10.87 12.86
N ASP A 188 -18.11 -10.41 13.38
CA ASP A 188 -19.16 -9.84 12.54
C ASP A 188 -18.66 -8.59 11.78
N TYR A 189 -17.79 -7.80 12.40
CA TYR A 189 -17.14 -6.66 11.74
C TYR A 189 -16.18 -7.10 10.62
N SER A 190 -15.31 -8.09 10.84
CA SER A 190 -14.42 -8.53 9.77
C SER A 190 -15.20 -9.22 8.64
N ARG A 191 -16.25 -9.99 8.96
CA ARG A 191 -17.15 -10.58 7.95
C ARG A 191 -17.88 -9.51 7.14
N PHE A 192 -18.21 -8.36 7.71
CA PHE A 192 -18.77 -7.23 6.96
C PHE A 192 -17.81 -6.77 5.86
N PHE A 193 -16.54 -6.50 6.21
CA PHE A 193 -15.52 -6.12 5.21
C PHE A 193 -15.28 -7.24 4.20
N LYS A 194 -15.12 -8.49 4.66
CA LYS A 194 -14.85 -9.65 3.80
C LYS A 194 -15.97 -9.95 2.81
N GLY A 195 -17.22 -9.77 3.23
CA GLY A 195 -18.39 -9.97 2.37
C GLY A 195 -18.49 -8.94 1.25
N LEU A 196 -17.93 -7.73 1.44
CA LEU A 196 -17.88 -6.68 0.43
C LEU A 196 -16.63 -6.75 -0.45
N CYS A 197 -15.51 -7.21 0.12
CA CYS A 197 -14.22 -7.32 -0.56
C CYS A 197 -13.57 -8.69 -0.26
N PRO A 198 -13.97 -9.76 -0.98
CA PRO A 198 -13.52 -11.12 -0.71
C PRO A 198 -12.01 -11.33 -0.88
N ASP A 199 -11.35 -10.53 -1.71
CA ASP A 199 -9.90 -10.64 -1.94
C ASP A 199 -9.08 -9.92 -0.84
N ALA A 200 -9.70 -9.07 -0.04
CA ALA A 200 -8.98 -8.23 0.91
C ALA A 200 -8.84 -8.89 2.28
N TYR A 201 -7.75 -8.56 2.99
CA TYR A 201 -7.64 -8.84 4.42
C TYR A 201 -8.71 -8.07 5.17
N SER A 202 -9.54 -8.80 5.94
CA SER A 202 -10.58 -8.20 6.77
C SER A 202 -10.23 -8.14 8.26
N TYR A 203 -9.18 -8.86 8.67
CA TYR A 203 -8.57 -8.88 10.00
C TYR A 203 -7.14 -9.44 9.90
N ALA A 204 -6.35 -9.35 10.97
CA ALA A 204 -4.90 -9.60 10.92
C ALA A 204 -4.44 -10.99 10.45
N TYR A 205 -5.28 -12.03 10.55
CA TYR A 205 -4.91 -13.41 10.18
C TYR A 205 -5.85 -14.01 9.12
N ASP A 206 -6.24 -13.17 8.15
CA ASP A 206 -7.07 -13.55 6.99
C ASP A 206 -6.21 -14.08 5.81
N ASP A 207 -5.05 -14.67 6.10
CA ASP A 207 -4.02 -14.99 5.09
C ASP A 207 -4.51 -15.95 4.01
N LYS A 208 -5.32 -16.95 4.40
CA LYS A 208 -5.74 -18.06 3.52
C LYS A 208 -6.51 -17.60 2.28
N SER A 209 -7.16 -16.44 2.35
CA SER A 209 -8.02 -15.94 1.28
C SER A 209 -7.64 -14.53 0.82
N SER A 210 -6.52 -14.00 1.30
CA SER A 210 -6.15 -12.60 1.10
C SER A 210 -4.68 -12.40 0.74
N THR A 211 -3.83 -13.43 0.85
CA THR A 211 -2.45 -13.39 0.38
C THR A 211 -2.35 -13.92 -1.04
N PHE A 212 -1.81 -13.11 -1.93
CA PHE A 212 -1.60 -13.49 -3.32
C PHE A 212 -0.12 -13.42 -3.67
N THR A 213 0.27 -14.22 -4.66
CA THR A 213 1.66 -14.29 -5.11
C THR A 213 1.76 -14.12 -6.62
N CYS A 214 2.92 -13.64 -7.06
CA CYS A 214 3.29 -13.56 -8.46
C CYS A 214 4.78 -13.87 -8.62
N PRO A 215 5.24 -14.37 -9.78
CA PRO A 215 6.66 -14.48 -10.04
C PRO A 215 7.38 -13.14 -9.82
N VAL A 216 8.60 -13.24 -9.30
CA VAL A 216 9.46 -12.10 -9.02
C VAL A 216 9.67 -11.21 -10.23
N GLY A 217 9.73 -9.89 -10.00
CA GLY A 217 10.03 -8.91 -11.05
C GLY A 217 8.81 -8.51 -11.88
N SER A 218 7.60 -8.75 -11.37
CA SER A 218 6.38 -8.28 -12.04
C SER A 218 6.20 -6.79 -11.80
N ASP A 219 5.87 -6.02 -12.84
CA ASP A 219 5.31 -4.67 -12.67
C ASP A 219 3.87 -4.76 -12.17
N TYR A 220 3.40 -3.73 -11.46
CA TYR A 220 2.06 -3.68 -10.88
C TYR A 220 1.28 -2.45 -11.30
N GLN A 221 -0.05 -2.56 -11.31
CA GLN A 221 -0.97 -1.46 -11.46
C GLN A 221 -1.89 -1.37 -10.24
N LEU A 222 -1.93 -0.20 -9.63
CA LEU A 222 -2.87 0.18 -8.59
C LEU A 222 -3.84 1.23 -9.13
N VAL A 223 -5.13 0.96 -9.00
CA VAL A 223 -6.18 1.86 -9.44
C VAL A 223 -7.05 2.25 -8.26
N PHE A 224 -7.19 3.56 -8.02
CA PHE A 224 -8.18 4.10 -7.10
C PHE A 224 -9.53 4.22 -7.80
N CYS A 225 -10.60 3.79 -7.14
CA CYS A 225 -11.95 3.68 -7.70
C CYS A 225 -11.99 2.86 -9.02
N PRO A 226 -11.57 1.59 -8.99
CA PRO A 226 -11.38 0.76 -10.17
C PRO A 226 -12.60 0.60 -11.08
#